data_AF-A0A953Q1Z7-F1
#
_entry.id   AF-A0A953Q1Z7-F1
#
_cell.length_a   1.000
_cell.length_b   1.000
_cell.length_c   1.000
_cell.angle_alpha   90.00
_cell.angle_beta   90.00
_cell.angle_gamma   90.00
#
_symmetry.space_group_name_H-M   'P 1'
#
loop_
_entity.id
_entity.type
_entity.pdbx_description
1 polymer ?
#
loop_
_entity_poly.entity_id
_entity_poly.type
_entity_poly.pdbx_seq_one_letter_code
_entity_poly.pdbx_strand_id
1 'polypeptide(L)'
;MKRHTVWIFCFLSVALAVTPQGQAPQVANTPLAKLMPPGPVLYVGSPDFAALLHDWNNSAEKKTWLASDNYRVFSRSRLFLRLQEAQEEFAVAAGAPPDMALLESVAGSESGLALYDIG
;
A
#
# COMPACT_ATOMS: atom_id res chain seq x y z
N MET A 1 -52.52 31.17 24.11
CA MET A 1 -51.06 31.33 23.89
C MET A 1 -50.44 29.93 23.83
N LYS A 2 -50.55 29.16 22.73
CA LYS A 2 -49.77 29.20 21.47
C LYS A 2 -48.23 29.18 21.69
N ARG A 3 -47.70 28.16 22.37
CA ARG A 3 -46.23 27.94 22.50
C ARG A 3 -45.79 26.45 22.46
N HIS A 4 -46.57 25.55 21.87
CA HIS A 4 -46.19 24.13 21.75
C HIS A 4 -46.29 23.53 20.34
N THR A 5 -46.63 24.33 19.32
CA THR A 5 -46.82 23.85 17.94
C THR A 5 -45.55 23.93 17.07
N VAL A 6 -44.41 24.37 17.62
CA VAL A 6 -43.16 24.60 16.83
C VAL A 6 -42.17 23.43 16.94
N TRP A 7 -42.44 22.41 17.77
CA TRP A 7 -41.54 21.24 17.92
C TRP A 7 -41.96 20.03 17.08
N ILE A 8 -42.87 20.21 16.12
CA ILE A 8 -43.32 19.18 15.18
C ILE A 8 -42.99 19.69 13.77
N PHE A 9 -41.71 19.92 13.43
CA PHE A 9 -41.30 20.10 12.01
C PHE A 9 -39.79 19.97 11.72
N CYS A 10 -38.92 19.69 12.71
CA CYS A 10 -37.46 19.64 12.47
C CYS A 10 -36.84 18.22 12.42
N PHE A 11 -37.61 17.14 12.43
CA PHE A 11 -37.05 15.77 12.41
C PHE A 11 -37.39 14.95 11.16
N LEU A 12 -37.90 15.60 10.11
CA LEU A 12 -38.21 14.93 8.85
C LEU A 12 -37.34 15.53 7.74
N SER A 13 -36.52 14.69 7.10
CA SER A 13 -35.78 14.91 5.84
C SER A 13 -34.26 15.11 5.93
N VAL A 14 -33.52 14.08 6.36
CA VAL A 14 -32.24 13.72 5.71
C VAL A 14 -32.15 12.19 5.63
N ALA A 15 -32.93 11.59 4.74
CA ALA A 15 -32.62 10.25 4.24
C ALA A 15 -31.62 10.43 3.09
N LEU A 16 -30.33 10.45 3.42
CA LEU A 16 -29.28 10.43 2.41
C LEU A 16 -29.27 9.02 1.80
N ALA A 17 -29.81 8.90 0.59
CA ALA A 17 -29.69 7.73 -0.24
C ALA A 17 -28.20 7.49 -0.54
N VAL A 18 -27.55 6.61 0.23
CA VAL A 18 -26.28 5.99 -0.16
C VAL A 18 -26.60 5.08 -1.33
N THR A 19 -26.48 5.62 -2.54
CA THR A 19 -26.36 4.79 -3.74
C THR A 19 -24.94 4.24 -3.75
N PRO A 20 -24.73 2.91 -3.83
CA PRO A 20 -23.39 2.39 -4.06
C PRO A 20 -22.95 2.86 -5.44
N GLN A 21 -22.10 3.88 -5.49
CA GLN A 21 -21.45 4.31 -6.72
C GLN A 21 -20.54 3.17 -7.20
N GLY A 22 -20.84 2.65 -8.39
CA GLY A 22 -19.85 2.12 -9.32
C GLY A 22 -19.21 0.78 -8.98
N GLN A 23 -19.96 -0.32 -9.16
CA GLN A 23 -19.30 -1.53 -9.65
C GLN A 23 -19.11 -1.37 -11.16
N ALA A 24 -17.96 -0.83 -11.56
CA ALA A 24 -17.51 -0.94 -12.94
C ALA A 24 -17.49 -2.45 -13.30
N PRO A 25 -17.90 -2.85 -14.52
CA PRO A 25 -17.82 -4.24 -14.94
C PRO A 25 -16.37 -4.71 -14.76
N GLN A 26 -16.18 -5.69 -13.86
CA GLN A 26 -14.91 -6.37 -13.70
C GLN A 26 -14.63 -7.08 -15.03
N VAL A 27 -13.81 -6.45 -15.87
CA VAL A 27 -13.12 -7.17 -16.95
C VAL A 27 -12.48 -8.37 -16.28
N ALA A 28 -12.68 -9.56 -16.81
CA ALA A 28 -12.10 -10.78 -16.26
C ALA A 28 -10.57 -10.69 -16.41
N ASN A 29 -9.92 -10.01 -15.47
CA ASN A 29 -8.47 -9.91 -15.42
C ASN A 29 -7.94 -11.31 -15.17
N THR A 30 -7.05 -11.75 -16.06
CA THR A 30 -6.27 -12.96 -15.79
C THR A 30 -5.47 -12.67 -14.52
N PRO A 31 -5.64 -13.45 -13.43
CA PRO A 31 -4.93 -13.18 -12.19
C PRO A 31 -3.44 -13.07 -12.46
N LEU A 32 -2.77 -12.02 -11.96
CA LEU A 32 -1.34 -11.79 -12.18
C LEU A 32 -0.47 -13.01 -11.85
N ALA A 33 -0.89 -13.83 -10.87
CA ALA A 33 -0.26 -15.10 -10.53
C ALA A 33 -0.15 -16.08 -11.71
N LYS A 34 -1.09 -16.08 -12.65
CA LYS A 34 -1.07 -16.95 -13.85
C LYS A 34 -0.11 -16.47 -14.94
N LEU A 35 0.35 -15.22 -14.86
CA LEU A 35 1.32 -14.65 -15.78
C LEU A 35 2.76 -14.86 -15.32
N MET A 36 2.96 -15.24 -14.06
CA MET A 36 4.27 -15.54 -13.50
C MET A 36 4.82 -16.86 -14.08
N PRO A 37 6.16 -16.98 -14.26
CA PRO A 37 6.78 -18.27 -14.56
C PRO A 37 6.37 -19.37 -13.56
N PRO A 38 6.27 -20.64 -14.01
CA PRO A 38 5.89 -21.74 -13.13
C PRO A 38 6.96 -21.98 -12.04
N GLY A 39 6.52 -22.52 -10.89
CA GLY A 39 7.41 -22.95 -9.79
C GLY A 39 7.86 -21.89 -8.77
N PRO A 40 7.10 -20.82 -8.45
CA PRO A 40 7.48 -19.95 -7.34
C PRO A 40 7.35 -20.71 -6.00
N VAL A 41 8.29 -20.47 -5.08
CA VAL A 41 8.20 -20.93 -3.69
C VAL A 41 7.15 -20.13 -2.93
N LEU A 42 7.02 -18.84 -3.26
CA LEU A 42 6.04 -17.93 -2.67
C LEU A 42 5.54 -16.94 -3.72
N TYR A 43 4.23 -16.70 -3.74
CA TYR A 43 3.63 -15.60 -4.48
C TYR A 43 2.85 -14.70 -3.53
N VAL A 44 3.08 -13.39 -3.63
CA VAL A 44 2.34 -12.36 -2.90
C VAL A 44 1.75 -11.39 -3.91
N GLY A 45 0.44 -11.21 -3.89
CA GLY A 45 -0.26 -10.27 -4.77
C GLY A 45 -0.92 -9.15 -3.98
N SER A 46 -1.00 -7.97 -4.58
CA SER A 46 -1.83 -6.87 -4.12
C SER A 46 -2.71 -6.37 -5.25
N PRO A 47 -4.02 -6.20 -5.04
CA PRO A 47 -4.90 -5.58 -6.04
C PRO A 47 -4.68 -4.06 -6.18
N ASP A 48 -4.11 -3.42 -5.15
CA ASP A 48 -3.75 -2.00 -5.15
C ASP A 48 -2.49 -1.77 -4.30
N PHE A 49 -1.31 -2.02 -4.87
CA PHE A 49 -0.04 -1.83 -4.15
C PHE A 49 0.28 -0.35 -3.92
N ALA A 50 -0.10 0.52 -4.86
CA ALA A 50 0.10 1.96 -4.74
C ALA A 50 -0.63 2.52 -3.49
N ALA A 51 -1.88 2.14 -3.26
CA ALA A 51 -2.63 2.56 -2.08
C ALA A 51 -1.97 2.04 -0.78
N LEU A 52 -1.60 0.76 -0.72
CA LEU A 52 -0.93 0.18 0.44
C LEU A 52 0.40 0.88 0.77
N LEU A 53 1.17 1.21 -0.27
CA LEU A 53 2.44 1.89 -0.13
C LEU A 53 2.26 3.32 0.37
N HIS A 54 1.29 4.04 -0.18
CA HIS A 54 0.91 5.38 0.25
C HIS A 54 0.49 5.39 1.73
N ASP A 55 -0.38 4.44 2.13
CA ASP A 55 -0.83 4.30 3.51
C ASP A 55 0.33 3.99 4.45
N TRP A 56 1.20 3.04 4.08
CA TRP A 56 2.40 2.72 4.85
C TRP A 56 3.32 3.93 5.02
N ASN A 57 3.57 4.68 3.95
CA ASN A 57 4.47 5.84 3.99
C ASN A 57 3.95 6.97 4.87
N ASN A 58 2.62 7.11 4.98
CA ASN A 58 1.98 8.12 5.81
C ASN A 58 1.64 7.64 7.23
N SER A 59 1.72 6.34 7.48
CA SER A 59 1.33 5.69 8.73
C SER A 59 2.06 6.22 9.97
N ALA A 60 1.37 6.22 11.11
CA ALA A 60 1.96 6.53 12.41
C ALA A 60 2.91 5.42 12.87
N GLU A 61 2.62 4.19 12.48
CA GLU A 61 3.37 2.97 12.77
C GLU A 61 4.77 3.03 12.18
N LYS A 62 4.90 3.40 10.89
CA LYS A 62 6.21 3.59 10.25
C LYS A 62 7.03 4.66 10.97
N LYS A 63 6.41 5.81 11.28
CA LYS A 63 7.07 6.92 11.99
C LYS A 63 7.56 6.46 13.37
N THR A 64 6.71 5.74 14.10
CA THR A 64 7.03 5.20 15.43
C THR A 64 8.15 4.17 15.38
N TRP A 65 8.10 3.25 14.40
CA TRP A 65 9.14 2.25 14.20
C TRP A 65 10.49 2.89 13.91
N LEU A 66 10.56 3.82 12.97
CA LEU A 66 11.81 4.50 12.58
C LEU A 66 12.42 5.32 13.72
N ALA A 67 11.59 5.85 14.63
CA ALA A 67 12.06 6.58 15.82
C ALA A 67 12.46 5.65 16.99
N SER A 68 12.24 4.34 16.88
CA SER A 68 12.41 3.40 17.99
C SER A 68 13.87 2.96 18.22
N ASP A 69 14.14 2.51 19.45
CA ASP A 69 15.41 1.86 19.79
C ASP A 69 15.64 0.55 19.03
N ASN A 70 14.56 -0.17 18.70
CA ASN A 70 14.64 -1.39 17.91
C ASN A 70 15.19 -1.10 16.51
N TYR A 71 14.72 -0.02 15.86
CA TYR A 71 15.25 0.41 14.58
C TYR A 71 16.71 0.86 14.69
N ARG A 72 17.09 1.54 15.79
CA ARG A 72 18.48 1.93 16.04
C ARG A 72 19.43 0.73 16.18
N VAL A 73 18.96 -0.38 16.75
CA VAL A 73 19.74 -1.64 16.79
C VAL A 73 19.75 -2.31 15.42
N PHE A 74 18.60 -2.40 14.75
CA PHE A 74 18.47 -3.04 13.44
C PHE A 74 19.32 -2.36 12.36
N SER A 75 19.35 -1.03 12.32
CA SER A 75 20.14 -0.24 11.36
C SER A 75 21.66 -0.42 11.50
N ARG A 76 22.13 -0.98 12.62
CA ARG A 76 23.54 -1.34 12.85
C ARG A 76 23.82 -2.82 12.58
N SER A 77 22.78 -3.60 12.26
CA SER A 77 22.94 -5.02 11.97
C SER A 77 23.68 -5.22 10.64
N ARG A 78 24.42 -6.32 10.55
CA ARG A 78 25.11 -6.69 9.32
C ARG A 78 24.14 -6.85 8.15
N LEU A 79 22.94 -7.36 8.39
CA LEU A 79 21.91 -7.50 7.35
C LEU A 79 21.54 -6.14 6.77
N PHE A 80 21.22 -5.16 7.62
CA PHE A 80 20.85 -3.82 7.16
C PHE A 80 21.97 -3.17 6.36
N LEU A 81 23.21 -3.24 6.86
CA LEU A 81 24.37 -2.66 6.16
C LEU A 81 24.60 -3.31 4.79
N ARG A 82 24.45 -4.64 4.68
CA ARG A 82 24.56 -5.34 3.38
C ARG A 82 23.43 -4.99 2.42
N LEU A 83 22.21 -4.82 2.91
CA LEU A 83 21.10 -4.36 2.08
C LEU A 83 21.32 -2.92 1.61
N GLN A 84 21.88 -2.05 2.46
CA GLN A 84 22.23 -0.69 2.10
C GLN A 84 23.34 -0.65 1.04
N GLU A 85 24.41 -1.43 1.19
CA GLU A 85 25.46 -1.56 0.17
C GLU A 85 24.88 -1.99 -1.18
N ALA A 86 24.04 -3.03 -1.22
CA ALA A 86 23.39 -3.47 -2.44
C ALA A 86 22.49 -2.37 -3.04
N GLN A 87 21.75 -1.64 -2.19
CA GLN A 87 20.92 -0.52 -2.60
C GLN A 87 21.74 0.60 -3.27
N GLU A 88 22.92 0.91 -2.73
CA GLU A 88 23.85 1.89 -3.28
C GLU A 88 24.41 1.44 -4.63
N GLU A 89 24.78 0.16 -4.78
CA GLU A 89 25.21 -0.42 -6.06
C GLU A 89 24.12 -0.31 -7.13
N PHE A 90 22.87 -0.63 -6.77
CA PHE A 90 21.72 -0.43 -7.67
C PHE A 90 21.53 1.03 -8.03
N ALA A 91 21.67 1.95 -7.08
CA ALA A 91 21.51 3.38 -7.34
C ALA A 91 22.54 3.89 -8.37
N VAL A 92 23.79 3.42 -8.27
CA VAL A 92 24.86 3.74 -9.23
C VAL A 92 24.53 3.18 -10.61
N ALA A 93 24.08 1.93 -10.70
CA ALA A 93 23.77 1.29 -11.97
C ALA A 93 22.51 1.88 -12.66
N ALA A 94 21.47 2.18 -11.89
CA ALA A 94 20.20 2.70 -12.39
C ALA A 94 20.21 4.21 -12.62
N GLY A 95 21.17 4.95 -12.05
CA GLY A 95 21.25 6.41 -12.12
C GLY A 95 20.18 7.14 -11.29
N ALA A 96 19.48 6.42 -10.42
CA ALA A 96 18.44 6.95 -9.53
C ALA A 96 18.43 6.18 -8.21
N PRO A 97 18.19 6.86 -7.06
CA PRO A 97 18.11 6.18 -5.78
C PRO A 97 16.84 5.31 -5.72
N PRO A 98 16.96 4.03 -5.35
CA PRO A 98 15.80 3.15 -5.15
C PRO A 98 15.15 3.42 -3.79
N ASP A 99 14.57 4.61 -3.64
CA ASP A 99 13.92 5.07 -2.41
C ASP A 99 12.39 4.89 -2.46
N MET A 100 11.70 5.30 -1.39
CA MET A 100 10.24 5.17 -1.31
C MET A 100 9.51 6.08 -2.30
N ALA A 101 10.11 7.18 -2.75
CA ALA A 101 9.51 8.06 -3.74
C ALA A 101 9.57 7.42 -5.13
N LEU A 102 10.70 6.80 -5.48
CA LEU A 102 10.78 5.97 -6.68
C LEU A 102 9.75 4.84 -6.63
N LEU A 103 9.68 4.12 -5.50
CA LEU A 103 8.75 3.02 -5.34
C LEU A 103 7.28 3.47 -5.47
N GLU A 104 6.91 4.63 -4.91
CA GLU A 104 5.58 5.23 -5.11
C GLU A 104 5.32 5.60 -6.57
N SER A 105 6.31 6.10 -7.29
CA SER A 105 6.15 6.50 -8.70
C SER A 105 5.94 5.31 -9.66
N VAL A 106 6.43 4.13 -9.30
CA VAL A 106 6.34 2.91 -10.11
C VAL A 106 5.32 1.90 -9.58
N ALA A 107 4.75 2.13 -8.39
CA ALA A 107 3.73 1.26 -7.82
C ALA A 107 2.46 1.29 -8.68
N GLY A 108 2.13 0.14 -9.26
CA GLY A 108 0.88 -0.05 -10.00
C GLY A 108 -0.30 -0.38 -9.08
N SER A 109 -1.49 -0.45 -9.67
CA SER A 109 -2.68 -0.98 -9.00
C SER A 109 -2.48 -2.46 -8.69
N GLU A 110 -2.64 -3.34 -9.68
CA GLU A 110 -2.42 -4.78 -9.50
C GLU A 110 -0.92 -5.09 -9.57
N SER A 111 -0.32 -5.56 -8.47
CA SER A 111 1.10 -5.92 -8.38
C SER A 111 1.27 -7.34 -7.84
N GLY A 112 2.29 -8.05 -8.32
CA GLY A 112 2.63 -9.41 -7.88
C GLY A 112 4.13 -9.58 -7.68
N LEU A 113 4.50 -10.22 -6.56
CA LEU A 113 5.87 -10.65 -6.26
C LEU A 113 5.90 -12.18 -6.21
N ALA A 114 6.68 -12.79 -7.10
CA ALA A 114 6.96 -14.22 -7.10
C ALA A 114 8.42 -14.45 -6.68
N LEU A 115 8.62 -15.21 -5.60
CA LEU A 115 9.93 -15.64 -5.15
C LEU A 115 10.22 -17.04 -5.70
N TYR A 116 11.32 -17.15 -6.43
CA TYR A 116 11.81 -18.41 -6.98
C TYR A 116 13.03 -18.87 -6.20
N ASP A 117 13.12 -20.18 -6.00
CA ASP A 117 14.37 -20.81 -5.64
C ASP A 117 15.18 -21.01 -6.92
N ILE A 118 16.37 -20.41 -6.98
CA ILE A 118 17.27 -20.50 -8.13
C ILE A 118 18.35 -21.56 -7.96
N GLY A 119 18.34 -22.31 -6.84
CA GLY A 119 19.34 -23.32 -6.48
C GLY A 119 20.34 -22.85 -5.43
#